data_AF-A0A9D7IYQ8-F1
#
_entry.id   AF-A0A9D7IYQ8-F1
#
_cell.length_a   1.000
_cell.length_b   1.000
_cell.length_c   1.000
_cell.angle_alpha   90.00
_cell.angle_beta   90.00
_cell.angle_gamma   90.00
#
_symmetry.space_group_name_H-M   'P 1'
#
loop_
_entity.id
_entity.type
_entity.pdbx_description
1 polymer ?
#
loop_
_entity_poly.entity_id
_entity_poly.type
_entity_poly.pdbx_seq_one_letter_code
_entity_poly.pdbx_strand_id
1 'polypeptide(L)'
;MCLSVLPNETPPIAGLNAAGLAALTITVNRDGSGNVTSATINFLVSATFTGSVTVTGLHIHEGVATTTGSVVFNTGLSSGNSLTFASGSGLINLNATSVDITDSNDCWANPAGFYVNLHTSANPNGSDSRSTYQTGRGAGQYHHPQLRQ
;
A
#
# COMPACT_ATOMS: atom_id res chain seq x y z
N MET A 1 -7.17 -3.92 10.95
CA MET A 1 -6.91 -2.75 10.06
C MET A 1 -5.42 -2.46 10.10
N CYS A 2 -4.73 -2.48 8.95
CA CYS A 2 -3.31 -2.13 8.85
C CYS A 2 -3.22 -0.66 8.41
N LEU A 3 -3.43 0.27 9.34
CA LEU A 3 -3.33 1.70 9.03
C LEU A 3 -1.85 2.07 8.99
N SER A 4 -1.37 2.56 7.85
CA SER A 4 -0.05 3.16 7.68
C SER A 4 -0.21 4.68 7.63
N VAL A 5 0.79 5.41 8.11
CA VAL A 5 0.91 6.87 8.01
C VAL A 5 2.19 7.05 7.23
N LEU A 6 2.19 7.71 6.06
CA LEU A 6 3.45 8.00 5.38
C LEU A 6 4.22 8.98 6.27
N PRO A 7 5.37 8.64 6.86
CA PRO A 7 6.30 9.67 7.26
C PRO A 7 6.97 10.17 5.98
N ASN A 8 7.45 11.41 6.07
CA ASN A 8 8.37 11.99 5.11
C ASN A 8 9.40 10.96 4.59
N GLU A 9 9.55 10.91 3.26
CA GLU A 9 10.49 10.07 2.52
C GLU A 9 11.87 9.99 3.20
N THR A 10 12.28 8.76 3.56
CA THR A 10 13.62 8.49 4.09
C THR A 10 14.32 7.42 3.24
N PRO A 11 15.42 7.75 2.54
CA PRO A 11 16.04 9.07 2.40
C PRO A 11 15.31 9.98 1.40
N PRO A 12 15.32 11.31 1.58
CA PRO A 12 14.73 12.25 0.63
C PRO A 12 15.32 12.10 -0.77
N ILE A 13 14.48 12.03 -1.80
CA ILE A 13 14.94 12.18 -3.19
C ILE A 13 15.34 13.62 -3.42
N ALA A 14 16.58 13.82 -3.82
CA ALA A 14 17.09 15.15 -4.15
C ALA A 14 16.22 15.82 -5.23
N GLY A 15 15.62 16.96 -4.89
CA GLY A 15 14.77 17.75 -5.79
C GLY A 15 13.29 17.35 -5.82
N LEU A 16 12.86 16.35 -5.03
CA LEU A 16 11.45 16.00 -4.88
C LEU A 16 10.91 16.51 -3.55
N ASN A 17 9.93 17.41 -3.60
CA ASN A 17 9.14 17.79 -2.43
C ASN A 17 7.75 17.17 -2.59
N ALA A 18 7.61 15.98 -2.03
CA ALA A 18 6.37 15.21 -2.02
C ALA A 18 5.95 14.88 -0.58
N ALA A 19 4.66 15.00 -0.30
CA ALA A 19 4.05 14.60 0.97
C ALA A 19 2.78 13.79 0.67
N GLY A 20 2.39 12.91 1.59
CA GLY A 20 1.17 12.13 1.39
C GLY A 20 0.77 11.34 2.63
N LEU A 21 -0.33 10.59 2.51
CA LEU A 21 -0.76 9.58 3.47
C LEU A 21 -1.22 8.33 2.69
N ALA A 22 -0.94 7.14 3.21
CA ALA A 22 -1.35 5.88 2.59
C ALA A 22 -2.00 4.99 3.62
N ALA A 23 -3.29 4.74 3.47
CA ALA A 23 -4.01 3.74 4.22
C ALA A 23 -4.18 2.48 3.36
N LEU A 24 -3.82 1.33 3.92
CA LEU A 24 -4.01 0.04 3.28
C LEU A 24 -5.10 -0.74 4.00
N THR A 25 -6.06 -1.26 3.25
CA THR A 25 -7.09 -2.15 3.80
C THR A 25 -6.92 -3.53 3.19
N ILE A 26 -6.51 -4.48 4.04
CA ILE A 26 -6.44 -5.90 3.68
C ILE A 26 -7.70 -6.57 4.22
N THR A 27 -8.49 -7.16 3.34
CA THR A 27 -9.67 -7.96 3.68
C THR A 27 -9.36 -9.41 3.33
N VAL A 28 -9.50 -10.32 4.30
CA VAL A 28 -9.28 -11.76 4.10
C VAL A 28 -10.57 -12.53 4.31
N ASN A 29 -10.83 -13.49 3.44
CA ASN A 29 -11.87 -14.49 3.64
C ASN A 29 -11.25 -15.76 4.21
N ARG A 30 -11.95 -16.41 5.13
CA ARG A 30 -11.49 -17.66 5.76
C ARG A 30 -12.50 -18.78 5.58
N ASP A 31 -12.01 -20.02 5.49
CA ASP A 31 -12.85 -21.21 5.57
C ASP A 31 -13.30 -21.51 7.01
N GLY A 32 -14.10 -22.56 7.18
CA GLY A 32 -14.58 -23.00 8.50
C GLY A 32 -13.48 -23.51 9.45
N SER A 33 -12.27 -23.75 8.94
CA SER A 33 -11.08 -24.14 9.72
C SER A 33 -10.20 -22.93 10.07
N GLY A 34 -10.56 -21.73 9.61
CA GLY A 34 -9.83 -20.50 9.85
C GLY A 34 -8.70 -20.23 8.85
N ASN A 35 -8.53 -21.05 7.80
CA ASN A 35 -7.52 -20.82 6.77
C ASN A 35 -7.94 -19.68 5.84
N VAL A 36 -7.00 -18.82 5.45
CA VAL A 36 -7.29 -17.77 4.45
C VAL A 36 -7.50 -18.43 3.08
N THR A 37 -8.63 -18.14 2.44
CA THR A 37 -9.00 -18.69 1.12
C THR A 37 -8.94 -17.66 0.01
N SER A 38 -9.00 -16.38 0.36
CA SER A 38 -8.80 -15.25 -0.57
C SER A 38 -8.55 -13.97 0.21
N ALA A 39 -7.95 -12.99 -0.45
CA ALA A 39 -7.72 -11.67 0.11
C ALA A 39 -7.91 -10.58 -0.95
N THR A 40 -8.27 -9.38 -0.50
CA THR A 40 -8.27 -8.15 -1.29
C THR A 40 -7.48 -7.08 -0.57
N ILE A 41 -6.78 -6.25 -1.33
CA ILE A 41 -5.99 -5.14 -0.80
C ILE A 41 -6.43 -3.88 -1.50
N ASN A 42 -6.88 -2.89 -0.73
CA ASN A 42 -7.20 -1.56 -1.21
C ASN A 42 -6.11 -0.56 -0.78
N PHE A 43 -5.69 0.26 -1.73
CA PHE A 43 -4.78 1.36 -1.57
C PHE A 43 -5.57 2.66 -1.56
N LEU A 44 -5.55 3.36 -0.43
CA LEU A 44 -6.06 4.72 -0.32
C LEU A 44 -4.88 5.66 -0.05
N VAL A 45 -4.41 6.35 -1.08
CA VAL A 45 -3.21 7.20 -1.01
C VAL A 45 -3.56 8.63 -1.39
N SER A 46 -3.32 9.58 -0.49
CA SER A 46 -3.25 11.00 -0.84
C SER A 46 -1.79 11.39 -1.06
N ALA A 47 -1.52 12.20 -2.09
CA ALA A 47 -0.19 12.73 -2.33
C ALA A 47 -0.26 14.16 -2.88
N THR A 48 0.75 14.95 -2.54
CA THR A 48 0.96 16.35 -2.92
C THR A 48 2.40 16.54 -3.36
N PHE A 49 2.59 17.26 -4.45
CA PHE A 49 3.82 17.57 -5.16
C PHE A 49 3.83 19.07 -5.50
N THR A 50 5.00 19.64 -5.80
CA THR A 50 5.17 21.07 -6.13
C THR A 50 4.64 21.49 -7.50
N GLY A 51 4.08 20.57 -8.29
CA GLY A 51 3.55 20.83 -9.62
C GLY A 51 2.90 19.60 -10.24
N SER A 52 2.42 19.73 -11.47
CA SER A 52 1.78 18.63 -12.20
C SER A 52 2.66 17.38 -12.21
N VAL A 53 2.08 16.23 -11.88
CA VAL A 53 2.78 14.95 -11.87
C VAL A 53 1.93 13.86 -12.50
N THR A 54 2.57 12.92 -13.16
CA THR A 54 1.94 11.69 -13.66
C THR A 54 2.45 10.52 -12.83
N VAL A 55 1.53 9.89 -12.09
CA VAL A 55 1.74 8.67 -11.33
C VAL A 55 1.66 7.47 -12.28
N THR A 56 2.70 6.64 -12.26
CA THR A 56 2.90 5.51 -13.18
C THR A 56 3.09 4.19 -12.45
N GLY A 57 2.94 4.15 -11.13
CA GLY A 57 3.05 2.92 -10.35
C GLY A 57 2.66 3.16 -8.89
N LEU A 58 2.05 2.16 -8.27
CA LEU A 58 1.77 2.14 -6.84
C LEU A 58 1.77 0.68 -6.39
N HIS A 59 2.71 0.36 -5.50
CA HIS A 59 3.06 -1.01 -5.14
C HIS A 59 3.26 -1.15 -3.63
N ILE A 60 3.09 -2.39 -3.15
CA ILE A 60 3.67 -2.83 -1.88
C ILE A 60 4.85 -3.73 -2.22
N HIS A 61 5.97 -3.47 -1.57
CA HIS A 61 7.17 -4.30 -1.64
C HIS A 61 7.36 -5.08 -0.34
N GLU A 62 7.91 -6.28 -0.46
CA GLU A 62 8.45 -7.04 0.67
C GLU A 62 9.93 -6.69 0.86
N GLY A 63 10.27 -6.25 2.06
CA GLY A 63 11.58 -5.79 2.47
C GLY A 63 11.45 -4.63 3.47
N VAL A 64 12.53 -4.37 4.20
CA VAL A 64 12.62 -3.11 4.96
C VAL A 64 12.74 -1.96 3.97
N ALA A 65 12.15 -0.81 4.29
CA ALA A 65 12.11 0.36 3.40
C ALA A 65 13.49 0.88 2.94
N THR A 66 14.59 0.42 3.53
CA THR A 66 15.96 0.79 3.15
C THR A 66 16.56 -0.07 2.04
N THR A 67 15.87 -1.12 1.58
CA THR A 67 16.32 -2.04 0.52
C THR A 67 15.28 -2.14 -0.58
N THR A 68 15.70 -2.26 -1.84
CA THR A 68 14.79 -2.54 -2.96
C THR A 68 14.19 -3.94 -2.80
N GLY A 69 12.98 -3.99 -2.25
CA GLY A 69 12.21 -5.21 -2.06
C GLY A 69 11.57 -5.70 -3.35
N SER A 70 11.17 -6.97 -3.38
CA SER A 70 10.33 -7.50 -4.46
C SER A 70 8.93 -6.90 -4.37
N VAL A 71 8.29 -6.59 -5.52
CA VAL A 71 6.89 -6.17 -5.53
C VAL A 71 6.00 -7.38 -5.23
N VAL A 72 5.21 -7.30 -4.17
CA VAL A 72 4.25 -8.35 -3.78
C VAL A 72 2.80 -7.99 -4.12
N PHE A 73 2.45 -6.70 -4.10
CA PHE A 73 1.11 -6.24 -4.49
C PHE A 73 1.18 -5.05 -5.44
N ASN A 74 0.44 -5.11 -6.54
CA ASN A 74 0.45 -4.11 -7.60
C ASN A 74 -0.97 -3.61 -7.89
N THR A 75 -1.14 -2.29 -8.04
CA THR A 75 -2.43 -1.66 -8.40
C THR A 75 -2.75 -1.64 -9.90
N GLY A 76 -1.81 -2.08 -10.73
CA GLY A 76 -1.91 -2.04 -12.20
C GLY A 76 -1.56 -0.68 -12.79
N LEU A 77 -1.19 0.31 -11.98
CA LEU A 77 -0.62 1.56 -12.49
C LEU A 77 0.71 1.26 -13.21
N SER A 78 0.85 1.84 -14.40
CA SER A 78 1.99 1.70 -15.29
C SER A 78 2.13 2.96 -16.15
N SER A 79 3.14 3.03 -17.02
CA SER A 79 3.24 4.09 -18.03
C SER A 79 2.03 4.11 -18.98
N GLY A 80 1.47 2.93 -19.31
CA GLY A 80 0.28 2.78 -20.16
C GLY A 80 -1.06 2.92 -19.43
N ASN A 81 -1.06 2.86 -18.10
CA ASN A 81 -2.24 3.02 -17.24
C ASN A 81 -1.87 3.92 -16.06
N SER A 82 -1.92 5.24 -16.27
CA SER A 82 -1.39 6.24 -15.35
C SER A 82 -2.47 7.19 -14.82
N LEU A 83 -2.14 7.90 -13.75
CA LEU A 83 -2.99 8.95 -13.16
C LEU A 83 -2.23 10.28 -13.19
N THR A 84 -2.88 11.34 -13.64
CA THR A 84 -2.27 12.68 -13.65
C THR A 84 -2.88 13.55 -12.56
N PHE A 85 -2.04 14.09 -11.69
CA PHE A 85 -2.39 15.12 -10.73
C PHE A 85 -2.00 16.47 -11.32
N ALA A 86 -2.90 17.08 -12.09
CA ALA A 86 -2.60 18.30 -12.84
C ALA A 86 -2.20 19.50 -11.95
N SER A 87 -2.74 19.57 -10.73
CA SER A 87 -2.40 20.57 -9.70
C SER A 87 -1.29 20.12 -8.75
N GLY A 88 -0.68 18.95 -9.02
CA GLY A 88 0.30 18.33 -8.14
C GLY A 88 -0.29 17.68 -6.90
N SER A 89 -1.62 17.60 -6.74
CA SER A 89 -2.23 16.86 -5.63
C SER A 89 -3.33 15.94 -6.11
N GLY A 90 -3.52 14.81 -5.42
CA GLY A 90 -4.57 13.86 -5.74
C GLY A 90 -4.78 12.77 -4.71
N LEU A 91 -5.83 11.99 -4.94
CA LEU A 91 -6.21 10.82 -4.17
C LEU A 91 -6.24 9.61 -5.13
N ILE A 92 -5.59 8.53 -4.72
CA ILE A 92 -5.64 7.23 -5.37
C ILE A 92 -6.47 6.31 -4.49
N ASN A 93 -7.49 5.68 -5.07
CA ASN A 93 -8.28 4.63 -4.42
C ASN A 93 -8.40 3.46 -5.38
N LEU A 94 -7.47 2.50 -5.27
CA LEU A 94 -7.35 1.37 -6.19
C LEU A 94 -7.16 0.07 -5.42
N ASN A 95 -7.64 -1.03 -5.99
CA ASN A 95 -7.34 -2.36 -5.46
C ASN A 95 -6.07 -2.92 -6.09
N ALA A 96 -5.39 -3.80 -5.38
CA ALA A 96 -4.40 -4.68 -6.00
C ALA A 96 -5.06 -5.50 -7.12
N THR A 97 -4.36 -5.66 -8.24
CA THR A 97 -4.85 -6.46 -9.39
C THR A 97 -4.89 -7.95 -9.06
N SER A 98 -4.05 -8.38 -8.12
CA SER A 98 -3.96 -9.75 -7.61
C SER A 98 -3.41 -9.72 -6.19
N VAL A 99 -3.77 -10.72 -5.39
CA VAL A 99 -3.28 -10.89 -4.02
C VAL A 99 -2.90 -12.35 -3.82
N ASP A 100 -1.61 -12.61 -3.60
CA ASP A 100 -1.15 -13.92 -3.15
C ASP A 100 -1.49 -14.12 -1.66
N ILE A 101 -1.98 -15.30 -1.31
CA ILE A 101 -2.40 -15.61 0.06
C ILE A 101 -1.19 -15.71 1.00
N THR A 102 -0.05 -16.20 0.51
CA THR A 102 1.21 -16.31 1.26
C THR A 102 1.71 -14.91 1.59
N ASP A 103 1.90 -14.06 0.58
CA ASP A 103 2.34 -12.68 0.79
C ASP A 103 1.37 -11.90 1.69
N SER A 104 0.06 -12.15 1.56
CA SER A 104 -0.95 -11.50 2.41
C SER A 104 -0.85 -11.96 3.86
N ASN A 105 -0.52 -13.23 4.11
CA ASN A 105 -0.29 -13.75 5.45
C ASN A 105 1.01 -13.21 6.03
N ASP A 106 2.07 -13.12 5.23
CA ASP A 106 3.37 -12.59 5.65
C ASP A 106 3.29 -11.10 5.97
N CYS A 107 2.57 -10.33 5.16
CA CYS A 107 2.27 -8.92 5.44
C CYS A 107 1.44 -8.75 6.71
N TRP A 108 0.53 -9.69 7.02
CA TRP A 108 -0.23 -9.67 8.25
C TRP A 108 0.62 -10.03 9.48
N ALA A 109 1.51 -11.00 9.34
CA ALA A 109 2.38 -11.48 10.41
C ALA A 109 3.54 -10.51 10.72
N ASN A 110 4.08 -9.85 9.69
CA ASN A 110 5.21 -8.94 9.80
C ASN A 110 5.00 -7.67 8.94
N PRO A 111 4.07 -6.78 9.30
CA PRO A 111 3.79 -5.58 8.51
C PRO A 111 5.00 -4.63 8.40
N ALA A 112 5.93 -4.66 9.36
CA ALA A 112 7.15 -3.84 9.33
C ALA A 112 8.16 -4.29 8.26
N GLY A 113 8.01 -5.51 7.74
CA GLY A 113 8.80 -6.05 6.64
C GLY A 113 8.29 -5.67 5.25
N PHE A 114 7.39 -4.71 5.13
CA PHE A 114 6.83 -4.26 3.86
C PHE A 114 6.90 -2.74 3.76
N TYR A 115 6.76 -2.18 2.56
CA TYR A 115 6.58 -0.73 2.37
C TYR A 115 5.74 -0.43 1.11
N VAL A 116 5.04 0.71 1.13
CA VAL A 116 4.34 1.24 -0.05
C VAL A 116 5.28 2.14 -0.84
N ASN A 117 5.28 1.99 -2.16
CA ASN A 117 6.07 2.80 -3.07
C ASN A 117 5.21 3.40 -4.19
N LEU A 118 5.43 4.68 -4.50
CA LEU A 118 4.71 5.44 -5.53
C LEU A 118 5.69 5.86 -6.62
N HIS A 119 5.40 5.50 -7.87
CA HIS A 119 6.22 5.84 -9.02
C HIS A 119 5.58 6.97 -9.81
N THR A 120 6.41 7.88 -10.30
CA THR A 120 5.99 8.96 -11.19
C THR A 120 6.82 8.92 -12.47
N SER A 121 6.34 9.58 -13.53
CA SER A 121 7.10 9.68 -14.78
C SER A 121 8.46 10.38 -14.60
N ALA A 122 8.56 11.32 -13.65
CA ALA A 122 9.79 12.02 -13.32
C ALA A 122 10.75 11.18 -12.44
N ASN A 123 10.19 10.21 -11.70
CA ASN A 123 10.93 9.30 -10.83
C ASN A 123 10.49 7.84 -11.12
N PRO A 124 10.91 7.26 -12.26
CA PRO A 124 10.44 5.96 -12.71
C PRO A 124 10.91 4.80 -11.81
N ASN A 125 12.05 4.96 -11.14
CA ASN A 125 12.53 4.01 -10.12
C ASN A 125 11.82 4.17 -8.76
N GLY A 126 10.85 5.09 -8.68
CA GLY A 126 10.16 5.47 -7.46
C GLY A 126 10.49 6.92 -7.12
N SER A 127 9.44 7.70 -6.84
CA SER A 127 9.53 8.83 -5.93
C SER A 127 9.57 8.17 -4.56
N ASP A 128 10.73 7.88 -4.00
CA ASP A 128 10.90 6.91 -2.92
C ASP A 128 9.83 7.07 -1.84
N SER A 129 9.27 8.22 -1.48
CA SER A 129 8.01 8.37 -0.67
C SER A 129 7.74 7.19 0.28
N ARG A 130 8.79 6.78 1.03
CA ARG A 130 8.90 5.44 1.60
C ARG A 130 8.01 5.39 2.84
N SER A 131 6.81 4.81 2.73
CA SER A 131 6.00 4.59 3.93
C SER A 131 6.59 3.47 4.77
N THR A 132 6.92 3.77 6.03
CA THR A 132 7.14 2.73 7.03
C THR A 132 5.85 2.48 7.78
N TYR A 133 5.46 1.21 7.92
CA TYR A 133 4.29 0.83 8.72
C TYR A 133 4.54 1.14 10.20
N GLN A 134 3.69 1.95 10.82
CA GLN A 134 3.53 1.98 12.28
C GLN A 134 2.15 1.44 12.65
N THR A 135 2.13 0.31 13.35
CA THR A 135 0.90 -0.40 13.71
C THR A 135 0.09 0.38 14.74
N GLY A 136 -1.15 0.76 14.40
CA GLY A 136 -2.22 1.00 15.38
C GLY A 136 -3.01 -0.30 15.61
N ARG A 137 -2.99 -0.84 16.84
CA ARG A 137 -3.80 -2.03 17.21
C ARG A 137 -5.30 -1.68 17.06
N GLY A 138 -5.98 -2.27 16.08
CA GLY A 138 -7.42 -2.09 15.84
C GLY A 138 -8.15 -3.43 15.82
N ALA A 139 -9.03 -3.60 16.82
CA ALA A 139 -9.72 -4.81 17.25
C ALA A 139 -10.32 -5.69 16.14
N GLY A 140 -10.15 -7.01 16.30
CA GLY A 140 -10.90 -8.01 15.56
C GLY A 140 -12.40 -7.92 15.88
N GLN A 141 -13.23 -7.78 14.86
CA GLN A 141 -14.66 -8.07 14.97
C GLN A 141 -14.83 -9.58 14.74
N TYR A 142 -14.79 -10.33 15.83
CA TYR A 142 -15.24 -11.72 15.86
C TYR A 142 -16.77 -11.73 15.78
N HIS A 143 -17.34 -12.13 14.65
CA HIS A 143 -18.75 -12.52 14.62
C HIS A 143 -18.82 -14.04 14.80
N HIS A 144 -18.90 -14.48 16.06
CA HIS A 144 -19.36 -15.83 16.38
C HIS A 144 -20.86 -15.92 16.05
N PRO A 145 -21.32 -16.81 15.15
CA PRO A 145 -22.70 -17.23 15.18
C PRO A 145 -22.91 -18.05 16.46
N GLN A 146 -23.45 -17.40 17.49
CA GLN A 146 -23.94 -18.09 18.69
C GLN A 146 -25.07 -19.03 18.27
N LEU A 147 -24.86 -20.31 18.57
CA LEU A 147 -25.87 -21.35 18.61
C LEU A 147 -27.07 -20.85 19.43
N ARG A 148 -28.27 -20.90 18.85
CA ARG A 148 -29.50 -20.86 19.63
C ARG A 148 -29.95 -22.31 19.90
N GLN A 149 -30.40 -22.47 21.14
CA GLN A 149 -30.88 -23.65 21.82
C GLN A 149 -31.97 -24.41 21.03
#